data_AF-A0A3C1F4M3-F1
#
_entry.id   AF-A0A3C1F4M3-F1
#
_cell.length_a   1.000
_cell.length_b   1.000
_cell.length_c   1.000
_cell.angle_alpha   90.00
_cell.angle_beta   90.00
_cell.angle_gamma   90.00
#
_symmetry.space_group_name_H-M   'P 1'
#
loop_
_entity.id
_entity.type
_entity.pdbx_description
1 polymer ?
#
loop_
_entity_poly.entity_id
_entity_poly.type
_entity_poly.pdbx_seq_one_letter_code
_entity_poly.pdbx_strand_id
1 'polypeptide(L)'
;MGHRFSFQVFRGPIPIGVHVLHNCDNPPCSNPDHLRLGTDADNQRDKVARGRDYRGPRHHNSRKTHCPQGHEYTEQNVYRWGKGRYCKTCHSGYSRAAARERRARSRPMTGAVPSPEGPPPDSFQVPP
;
A
#
# COMPACT_ATOMS: atom_id res chain seq x y z
N MET A 1 -27.43 11.65 -10.93
CA MET A 1 -27.57 12.47 -12.16
C MET A 1 -28.39 13.76 -11.96
N GLY A 2 -29.08 13.99 -10.83
CA GLY A 2 -29.92 15.18 -10.64
C GLY A 2 -29.19 16.54 -10.57
N HIS A 3 -27.98 16.60 -9.99
CA HIS A 3 -27.28 17.88 -9.79
C HIS A 3 -26.87 18.58 -11.09
N ARG A 4 -26.46 17.84 -12.13
CA ARG A 4 -26.09 18.45 -13.43
C ARG A 4 -27.30 19.03 -14.15
N PHE A 5 -28.44 18.37 -14.05
CA PHE A 5 -29.69 18.86 -14.62
C PHE A 5 -30.18 20.10 -13.87
N SER A 6 -30.21 20.03 -12.53
CA SER A 6 -30.56 21.17 -11.67
C SER A 6 -29.69 22.39 -11.98
N PHE A 7 -28.37 22.22 -12.08
CA PHE A 7 -27.49 23.32 -12.46
C PHE A 7 -27.86 23.95 -13.81
N GLN A 8 -28.12 23.14 -14.84
CA GLN A 8 -28.48 23.65 -16.16
C GLN A 8 -29.78 24.44 -16.19
N VAL A 9 -30.80 23.96 -15.47
CA VAL A 9 -32.11 24.63 -15.39
C VAL A 9 -32.04 25.95 -14.65
N PHE A 10 -31.29 26.01 -13.54
CA PHE A 10 -31.30 27.18 -12.64
C PHE A 10 -30.11 28.13 -12.82
N ARG A 11 -28.98 27.67 -13.38
CA ARG A 11 -27.72 28.44 -13.50
C ARG A 11 -27.22 28.53 -14.94
N GLY A 12 -27.79 27.78 -15.87
CA GLY A 12 -27.45 27.84 -17.30
C GLY A 12 -26.43 26.79 -17.75
N PRO A 13 -25.91 26.91 -18.98
CA PRO A 13 -25.17 25.84 -19.64
C PRO A 13 -23.87 25.47 -18.91
N ILE A 14 -23.48 24.19 -18.99
CA ILE A 14 -22.21 23.69 -18.46
C ILE A 14 -21.18 23.74 -19.60
N PRO A 15 -20.10 24.54 -19.48
CA PRO A 15 -19.05 24.58 -20.50
C PRO A 15 -18.36 23.23 -20.69
N ILE A 16 -17.82 23.01 -21.90
CA ILE A 16 -17.04 21.80 -22.22
C ILE A 16 -15.79 21.74 -21.33
N GLY A 17 -15.47 20.55 -20.82
CA GLY A 17 -14.31 20.33 -19.94
C GLY A 17 -14.51 20.79 -18.50
N VAL A 18 -15.74 21.18 -18.11
CA VAL A 18 -16.06 21.66 -16.76
C VAL A 18 -17.07 20.70 -16.09
N HIS A 19 -16.91 20.56 -14.78
CA HIS A 19 -17.74 19.70 -13.94
C HIS A 19 -18.62 20.54 -13.01
N VAL A 20 -19.78 19.99 -12.67
CA VAL A 20 -20.62 20.50 -11.59
C VAL A 20 -20.18 19.80 -10.31
N LEU A 21 -19.64 20.58 -9.37
CA LEU A 21 -19.06 20.12 -8.11
C LEU A 21 -19.96 20.51 -6.94
N HIS A 22 -20.00 19.66 -5.91
CA HIS A 22 -20.72 19.92 -4.67
C HIS A 22 -19.89 20.69 -3.66
N ASN A 23 -20.43 21.79 -3.15
CA ASN A 23 -19.85 22.47 -2.00
C ASN A 23 -20.25 21.82 -0.66
N CYS A 24 -21.36 21.07 -0.63
CA CYS A 24 -21.99 20.52 0.58
C CYS A 24 -21.56 19.09 0.96
N ASP A 25 -20.71 18.43 0.18
CA ASP A 25 -20.27 17.04 0.41
C ASP A 25 -21.38 15.98 0.53
N ASN A 26 -22.57 16.29 0.03
CA ASN A 26 -23.72 15.40 0.04
C ASN A 26 -24.05 14.95 -1.39
N PRO A 27 -23.58 13.77 -1.85
CA PRO A 27 -23.78 13.30 -3.23
C PRO A 27 -25.22 13.32 -3.77
N PRO A 28 -26.27 12.98 -2.99
CA PRO A 28 -27.66 13.08 -3.46
C PRO A 28 -28.17 14.53 -3.60
N CYS A 29 -27.47 15.53 -3.04
CA CYS A 29 -27.90 16.92 -3.10
C CYS A 29 -27.97 17.42 -4.55
N SER A 30 -29.08 18.05 -4.89
CA SER A 30 -29.31 18.69 -6.20
C SER A 30 -29.77 20.14 -6.07
N ASN A 31 -29.61 20.77 -4.90
CA ASN A 31 -29.91 22.20 -4.71
C ASN A 31 -28.90 23.03 -5.53
N PRO A 32 -29.34 23.86 -6.50
CA PRO A 32 -28.44 24.63 -7.35
C PRO A 32 -27.50 25.57 -6.60
N ASP A 33 -27.85 26.00 -5.38
CA ASP A 33 -27.01 26.87 -4.55
C ASP A 33 -25.83 26.13 -3.90
N HIS A 34 -25.91 24.80 -3.82
CA HIS A 34 -24.83 23.95 -3.31
C HIS A 34 -23.91 23.44 -4.43
N LEU A 35 -24.13 23.89 -5.66
CA LEU A 35 -23.41 23.44 -6.85
C LEU A 35 -22.58 24.57 -7.44
N ARG A 36 -21.38 24.24 -7.90
CA ARG A 36 -20.49 25.18 -8.60
C ARG A 36 -19.85 24.53 -9.81
N LEU A 37 -19.45 25.35 -10.77
CA LEU A 37 -18.58 24.89 -11.85
C LEU A 37 -17.14 24.77 -11.35
N GLY A 38 -16.42 23.78 -11.85
CA GLY A 38 -15.01 23.59 -11.54
C GLY A 38 -14.34 22.55 -12.42
N THR A 39 -13.02 22.56 -12.40
CA THR A 39 -12.17 21.62 -13.12
C THR A 39 -11.93 20.35 -12.31
N ASP A 40 -11.36 19.33 -12.94
CA ASP A 40 -10.82 18.17 -12.20
C ASP A 40 -9.80 18.57 -11.14
N ALA A 41 -8.99 19.59 -11.40
CA ALA A 41 -8.02 20.10 -10.44
C ALA A 41 -8.71 20.72 -9.21
N ASP A 42 -9.81 21.47 -9.40
CA ASP A 42 -10.62 21.99 -8.30
C ASP A 42 -11.19 20.86 -7.44
N ASN A 43 -11.78 19.84 -8.08
CA ASN A 43 -12.34 18.70 -7.37
C ASN A 43 -11.26 17.93 -6.58
N GLN A 44 -10.05 17.80 -7.13
CA GLN A 44 -8.93 17.19 -6.44
C GLN A 44 -8.46 18.03 -5.24
N ARG A 45 -8.36 19.35 -5.38
CA ARG A 45 -8.05 20.26 -4.27
C ARG A 45 -9.07 20.16 -3.15
N ASP A 46 -10.36 20.19 -3.47
CA ASP A 46 -11.44 20.04 -2.48
C ASP A 46 -11.35 18.70 -1.75
N LYS A 47 -11.09 17.61 -2.49
CA LYS A 47 -10.92 16.28 -1.90
C LYS A 47 -9.77 16.24 -0.90
N VAL A 48 -8.62 16.84 -1.22
CA VAL A 48 -7.45 16.92 -0.33
C VAL A 48 -7.73 17.82 0.86
N ALA A 49 -8.27 19.03 0.65
CA ALA A 49 -8.61 19.97 1.72
C ALA A 49 -9.62 19.38 2.71
N ARG A 50 -10.55 18.55 2.22
CA ARG A 50 -11.56 17.85 3.04
C ARG A 50 -11.04 16.54 3.63
N GLY A 51 -9.76 16.19 3.44
CA GLY A 51 -9.12 15.00 3.99
C GLY A 51 -9.71 13.67 3.48
N ARG A 52 -10.29 13.68 2.27
CA ARG A 52 -10.94 12.52 1.63
C ARG A 52 -10.05 11.85 0.58
N ASP A 53 -8.82 12.32 0.42
CA ASP A 53 -7.84 11.64 -0.41
C ASP A 53 -7.34 10.36 0.28
N TYR A 54 -6.61 9.54 -0.48
CA TYR A 54 -6.15 8.22 -0.04
C TYR A 54 -5.05 8.29 1.03
N ARG A 55 -4.40 9.45 1.22
CA ARG A 55 -3.46 9.73 2.32
C ARG A 55 -4.13 10.52 3.44
N GLY A 56 -5.36 10.98 3.22
CA GLY A 56 -6.12 11.76 4.18
C GLY A 56 -6.48 10.95 5.43
N PRO A 57 -6.80 11.65 6.54
CA PRO A 57 -7.06 11.04 7.83
C PRO A 57 -8.34 10.17 7.84
N ARG A 58 -9.28 10.42 6.92
CA ARG A 58 -10.53 9.65 6.82
C ARG A 58 -10.34 8.29 6.16
N HIS A 59 -9.22 8.06 5.47
CA HIS A 59 -8.98 6.80 4.77
C HIS A 59 -8.48 5.72 5.75
N HIS A 60 -9.15 4.55 5.74
CA HIS A 60 -8.87 3.47 6.70
C HIS A 60 -7.40 3.03 6.70
N ASN A 61 -6.73 2.99 5.54
CA ASN A 61 -5.31 2.62 5.46
C ASN A 61 -4.37 3.66 6.07
N SER A 62 -4.75 4.94 6.07
CA SER A 62 -3.98 6.01 6.73
C SER A 62 -3.99 5.86 8.25
N ARG A 63 -5.11 5.36 8.80
CA ARG A 63 -5.32 5.17 10.25
C ARG A 63 -4.69 3.90 10.81
N LYS A 64 -4.29 2.95 9.97
CA LYS A 64 -3.63 1.72 10.43
C LYS A 64 -2.33 2.07 11.16
N THR A 65 -2.15 1.54 12.35
CA THR A 65 -0.91 1.67 13.13
C THR A 65 0.07 0.54 12.83
N HIS A 66 -0.41 -0.60 12.33
CA HIS A 66 0.41 -1.78 12.09
C HIS A 66 0.16 -2.36 10.69
N CYS A 67 1.19 -3.02 10.14
CA CYS A 67 1.07 -3.80 8.91
C CYS A 67 0.35 -5.14 9.15
N PRO A 68 -0.05 -5.88 8.10
CA PRO A 68 -0.70 -7.19 8.25
C PRO A 68 0.12 -8.24 9.01
N GLN A 69 1.43 -8.04 9.13
CA GLN A 69 2.35 -8.90 9.89
C GLN A 69 2.62 -8.38 11.31
N GLY A 70 1.92 -7.34 11.77
CA GLY A 70 2.05 -6.82 13.13
C GLY A 70 3.16 -5.80 13.36
N HIS A 71 4.01 -5.49 12.37
CA HIS A 71 5.02 -4.43 12.53
C HIS A 71 4.39 -3.03 12.54
N GLU A 72 4.83 -2.17 13.46
CA GLU A 72 4.35 -0.80 13.60
C GLU A 72 4.74 0.10 12.42
N TYR A 73 3.84 0.98 11.99
CA TYR A 73 4.06 1.95 10.93
C TYR A 73 4.67 3.25 11.47
N THR A 74 5.91 3.16 11.94
CA THR A 74 6.75 4.32 12.27
C THR A 74 7.37 4.94 11.00
N GLU A 75 7.89 6.16 11.07
CA GLU A 75 8.59 6.79 9.93
C GLU A 75 9.78 5.94 9.44
N GLN A 76 10.47 5.30 10.38
CA GLN A 76 11.60 4.42 10.10
C GLN A 76 11.14 3.14 9.40
N ASN A 77 10.01 2.56 9.80
CA ASN A 77 9.50 1.30 9.26
C ASN A 77 8.52 1.47 8.08
N VAL A 78 8.34 2.70 7.60
CA VAL A 78 7.44 3.02 6.49
C VAL A 78 8.24 3.49 5.29
N TYR A 79 7.95 2.92 4.13
CA TYR A 79 8.23 3.57 2.85
C TYR A 79 6.93 3.81 2.08
N ARG A 80 6.93 4.87 1.28
CA ARG A 80 5.77 5.29 0.50
C ARG A 80 6.08 5.10 -0.97
N TRP A 81 5.18 4.45 -1.69
CA TRP A 81 5.28 4.23 -3.13
C TRP A 81 3.91 4.41 -3.77
N GLY A 82 3.84 5.25 -4.81
CA GLY A 82 2.57 5.62 -5.45
C GLY A 82 1.54 6.11 -4.42
N LYS A 83 0.40 5.40 -4.34
CA LYS A 83 -0.69 5.71 -3.41
C LYS A 83 -0.63 4.95 -2.08
N GLY A 84 0.36 4.08 -1.90
CA GLY A 84 0.45 3.15 -0.78
C GLY A 84 1.50 3.50 0.27
N ARG A 85 1.34 2.89 1.44
CA ARG A 85 2.32 2.83 2.51
C ARG A 85 2.68 1.37 2.75
N TYR A 86 3.96 1.08 2.86
CA TYR A 86 4.47 -0.27 2.93
C TYR A 86 5.46 -0.42 4.09
N CYS A 87 5.46 -1.60 4.70
CA CYS A 87 6.34 -1.93 5.81
C CYS A 87 7.74 -2.28 5.29
N LYS A 88 8.76 -1.52 5.71
CA LYS A 88 10.16 -1.79 5.35
C LYS A 88 10.64 -3.12 5.91
N THR A 89 10.24 -3.48 7.13
CA THR A 89 10.60 -4.78 7.75
C THR A 89 10.02 -5.96 6.96
N CYS A 90 8.76 -5.89 6.52
CA CYS A 90 8.19 -6.94 5.67
C CYS A 90 8.93 -7.05 4.34
N HIS A 91 9.22 -5.90 3.72
CA HIS A 91 9.92 -5.88 2.43
C HIS A 91 11.33 -6.47 2.56
N SER A 92 12.09 -6.09 3.60
CA SER A 92 13.45 -6.59 3.79
C SER A 92 13.47 -8.10 4.06
N GLY A 93 12.50 -8.63 4.80
CA GLY A 93 12.32 -10.07 5.01
C GLY A 93 12.16 -10.84 3.69
N TYR A 94 11.25 -10.39 2.83
CA TYR A 94 11.05 -10.97 1.50
C TYR A 94 12.32 -10.89 0.63
N SER A 95 12.96 -9.72 0.57
CA SER A 95 14.18 -9.52 -0.21
C SER A 95 15.34 -10.41 0.27
N ARG A 96 15.46 -10.65 1.57
CA ARG A 96 16.47 -11.55 2.16
C ARG A 96 16.18 -13.01 1.82
N ALA A 97 14.91 -13.45 1.89
CA ALA A 97 14.51 -14.80 1.50
C ALA A 97 14.81 -15.06 0.01
N ALA A 98 14.37 -14.16 -0.87
CA ALA A 98 14.64 -14.24 -2.31
C ALA A 98 16.14 -14.17 -2.65
N ALA A 99 16.95 -13.40 -1.90
CA ALA A 99 18.41 -13.38 -2.06
C ALA A 99 19.06 -14.70 -1.62
N ARG A 100 18.59 -15.32 -0.53
CA ARG A 100 19.05 -16.65 -0.09
C ARG A 100 18.74 -17.73 -1.13
N GLU A 101 17.52 -17.74 -1.66
CA GLU A 101 17.12 -18.67 -2.71
C GLU A 101 17.93 -18.50 -3.99
N ARG A 102 18.13 -17.26 -4.46
CA ARG A 102 18.98 -16.99 -5.63
C ARG A 102 20.42 -17.48 -5.42
N ARG A 103 21.01 -17.19 -4.25
CA ARG A 103 22.36 -17.70 -3.88
C ARG A 103 22.42 -19.22 -3.81
N ALA A 104 21.37 -19.89 -3.31
CA ALA A 104 21.29 -21.34 -3.27
C ALA A 104 21.20 -21.95 -4.67
N ARG A 105 20.42 -21.33 -5.57
CA ARG A 105 20.30 -21.74 -6.98
C ARG A 105 21.56 -21.46 -7.80
N SER A 106 22.27 -20.39 -7.49
CA SER A 106 23.50 -20.00 -8.17
C SER A 106 24.76 -20.59 -7.54
N ARG A 107 24.64 -21.36 -6.44
CA ARG A 107 25.77 -22.11 -5.89
C ARG A 107 26.13 -23.18 -6.92
N PRO A 108 27.36 -23.19 -7.46
CA PRO A 108 27.80 -24.29 -8.29
C PRO A 108 27.66 -25.58 -7.47
N MET A 109 27.18 -26.64 -8.12
CA MET A 109 27.18 -28.01 -7.59
C MET A 109 28.63 -28.51 -7.51
N THR A 110 29.51 -27.84 -6.76
CA THR A 110 30.82 -28.41 -6.43
C THR A 110 30.57 -29.43 -5.34
N GLY A 111 30.50 -30.70 -5.75
CA GLY A 111 30.37 -31.83 -4.87
C GLY A 111 31.48 -31.85 -3.82
N ALA A 112 31.07 -31.84 -2.56
CA ALA A 112 31.79 -32.44 -1.46
C ALA A 112 30.69 -32.90 -0.49
N VAL A 113 30.20 -34.12 -0.72
CA VAL A 113 29.55 -34.88 0.34
C VAL A 113 30.67 -35.18 1.34
N PRO A 114 30.60 -34.79 2.62
CA PRO A 114 31.63 -35.22 3.57
C PRO A 114 31.56 -36.75 3.68
N SER A 115 32.63 -37.44 3.25
CA SER A 115 32.80 -38.88 3.46
C SER A 115 32.77 -39.20 4.95
N PRO A 116 32.03 -40.21 5.42
CA PRO A 116 32.19 -40.73 6.76
C PRO A 116 33.40 -41.65 6.80
N GLU A 117 34.60 -41.08 6.93
CA GLU A 117 35.80 -41.86 7.25
C GLU A 117 36.27 -41.51 8.67
N GLY A 118 35.76 -42.28 9.62
CA GLY A 118 36.39 -42.46 10.93
C GLY A 118 36.55 -43.96 11.15
N PRO A 119 37.72 -44.46 11.59
CA PRO A 119 37.90 -45.88 11.87
C PRO A 119 36.93 -46.35 12.97
N PRO A 120 36.49 -47.62 12.96
CA PRO A 120 35.63 -48.15 14.02
C PRO A 120 36.36 -48.03 15.38
N PRO A 121 35.67 -47.67 16.47
CA PRO A 121 36.30 -47.61 17.78
C PRO A 121 36.79 -49.01 18.20
N ASP A 122 38.06 -49.07 18.56
CA ASP A 122 38.74 -50.24 19.10
C ASP A 122 37.96 -50.86 20.27
N SER A 123 37.93 -52.19 20.22
CA SER A 123 37.47 -53.10 21.25
C SER A 123 37.87 -52.68 22.67
N PHE A 124 36.88 -52.31 23.48
CA PHE A 124 37.03 -52.32 24.94
C PHE A 124 36.89 -53.77 25.44
N GLN A 125 38.03 -54.36 25.81
CA GLN A 125 38.11 -55.55 26.63
C GLN A 125 37.50 -55.26 28.01
N VAL A 126 36.64 -56.16 28.47
CA VAL A 126 36.17 -56.20 29.86
C VAL A 126 37.08 -57.17 30.62
N PRO A 127 37.87 -56.72 31.62
CA PRO A 127 38.61 -57.61 32.53
C PRO A 127 37.67 -58.21 33.60
N PRO A 128 38.08 -59.29 34.30
CA PRO A 128 37.20 -60.37 34.76
C PRO A 128 36.20 -60.01 35.85
#